data_AF-A0A8H8SRQ8-F1
#
_entry.id   AF-A0A8H8SRQ8-F1
#
_cell.length_a   1.000
_cell.length_b   1.000
_cell.length_c   1.000
_cell.angle_alpha   90.00
_cell.angle_beta   90.00
_cell.angle_gamma   90.00
#
_symmetry.space_group_name_H-M   'P 1'
#
loop_
_entity.id
_entity.type
_entity.pdbx_description
1 polymer ?
#
loop_
_entity_poly.entity_id
_entity_poly.type
_entity_poly.pdbx_seq_one_letter_code
_entity_poly.pdbx_strand_id
1 'polypeptide(L)'
;MHSKIRLADLFPGAIPEPAVAADESEGDDPKERPRPITRTQQLTDILCNLPCQMFQKALVCTATKTSWSVITPSMAAKRPRIFEELATLEVGFPNRYVFENYWTLWENTVNSLLPTIAKSLGDKQKGQQGLSCLAARSAFLDLQKKIPDAYRKEVVRLVRKYVNNHWLWLPNGPAKNRIWSTGECKSNSARRVGLLNGGPWIVLKPQNDGFALP
;
A
#
# COMPACT_ATOMS: atom_id res chain seq x y z
N MET A 1 2.40 11.46 -23.73
CA MET A 1 2.56 10.32 -22.80
C MET A 1 3.87 10.49 -22.05
N HIS A 2 3.87 10.80 -20.75
CA HIS A 2 5.10 10.75 -19.97
C HIS A 2 5.45 9.27 -19.76
N SER A 3 6.59 8.83 -20.29
CA SER A 3 7.17 7.52 -19.97
C SER A 3 7.29 7.44 -18.45
N LYS A 4 6.41 6.69 -17.80
CA LYS A 4 6.57 6.35 -16.39
C LYS A 4 7.81 5.46 -16.34
N ILE A 5 8.90 5.98 -15.77
CA ILE A 5 10.07 5.16 -15.43
C ILE A 5 9.53 3.98 -14.62
N ARG A 6 9.63 2.77 -15.18
CA ARG A 6 9.21 1.56 -14.49
C ARG A 6 10.26 1.18 -13.48
N LEU A 7 9.82 0.85 -12.28
CA LEU A 7 10.69 0.33 -11.24
C LEU A 7 11.06 -1.11 -11.56
N ALA A 8 12.23 -1.53 -11.08
CA ALA A 8 12.67 -2.91 -11.16
C ALA A 8 11.64 -3.83 -10.50
N ASP A 9 11.42 -5.01 -11.09
CA ASP A 9 10.47 -5.99 -10.58
C ASP A 9 10.89 -6.46 -9.17
N LEU A 10 9.99 -6.27 -8.20
CA LEU A 10 10.18 -6.65 -6.80
C LEU A 10 9.90 -8.15 -6.58
N PHE A 11 9.27 -8.84 -7.53
CA PHE A 11 8.83 -10.22 -7.39
C PHE A 11 9.22 -11.11 -8.59
N PRO A 12 10.47 -11.04 -9.09
CA PRO A 12 10.85 -11.73 -10.32
C PRO A 12 10.63 -13.24 -10.17
N GLY A 13 9.91 -13.85 -11.12
CA GLY A 13 9.65 -15.29 -11.16
C GLY A 13 8.68 -15.82 -10.10
N ALA A 14 8.09 -14.95 -9.26
CA ALA A 14 7.19 -15.38 -8.18
C ALA A 14 5.83 -15.90 -8.68
N ILE A 15 5.43 -15.51 -9.89
CA ILE A 15 4.13 -15.85 -10.47
C ILE A 15 4.38 -16.52 -11.83
N PRO A 16 3.81 -17.71 -12.06
CA PRO A 16 3.85 -18.32 -13.39
C PRO A 16 3.20 -17.39 -14.41
N GLU A 17 3.90 -17.11 -15.50
CA GLU A 17 3.34 -16.39 -16.64
C GLU A 17 2.57 -17.36 -17.54
N PRO A 18 1.45 -16.93 -18.15
CA PRO A 18 0.80 -17.74 -19.17
C PRO A 18 1.78 -17.92 -20.33
N ALA A 19 1.77 -19.10 -20.96
CA ALA A 19 2.54 -19.31 -22.19
C ALA A 19 2.11 -18.25 -23.21
N VAL A 20 3.08 -17.47 -23.70
CA VAL A 20 2.84 -16.55 -24.80
C VAL A 20 2.61 -17.44 -26.03
N ALA A 21 1.41 -17.42 -26.59
CA ALA A 21 1.19 -18.03 -27.89
C ALA A 21 2.15 -17.34 -28.85
N ALA A 22 3.07 -18.10 -29.44
CA ALA A 22 3.90 -17.60 -30.51
C ALA A 22 2.95 -17.29 -31.66
N ASP A 23 2.67 -16.01 -31.90
CA ASP A 23 1.97 -15.63 -33.12
C ASP A 23 2.92 -15.96 -34.28
N GLU A 24 2.56 -16.97 -35.07
CA GLU A 24 3.33 -17.44 -36.24
C GLU A 24 3.43 -16.38 -37.36
N SER A 25 2.94 -15.16 -37.13
CA SER A 25 3.02 -14.03 -38.07
C SER A 25 4.12 -13.01 -37.75
N GLU A 26 5.14 -13.35 -36.95
CA GLU A 26 6.34 -12.52 -36.68
C GLU A 26 7.30 -12.35 -37.90
N GLY A 27 6.77 -12.32 -39.12
CA GLY A 27 7.51 -11.86 -40.30
C GLY A 27 7.17 -10.39 -40.59
N ASP A 28 8.13 -9.50 -40.35
CA ASP A 28 8.20 -8.13 -40.89
C ASP A 28 7.24 -7.04 -40.34
N ASP A 29 7.18 -6.84 -39.01
CA ASP A 29 6.79 -5.55 -38.42
C ASP A 29 8.01 -4.86 -37.77
N PRO A 30 8.65 -3.86 -38.42
CA PRO A 30 9.85 -3.20 -37.89
C PRO A 30 9.59 -2.32 -36.65
N LYS A 31 8.34 -2.23 -36.18
CA LYS A 31 8.02 -1.56 -34.92
C LYS A 31 8.07 -2.57 -33.78
N GLU A 32 9.16 -2.54 -33.00
CA GLU A 32 9.22 -3.25 -31.72
C GLU A 32 7.96 -2.96 -30.90
N ARG A 33 7.07 -3.95 -30.79
CA ARG A 33 5.87 -3.82 -29.97
C ARG A 33 6.29 -3.80 -28.50
N PRO A 34 5.66 -2.96 -27.65
CA PRO A 34 5.95 -2.97 -26.23
C PRO A 34 5.66 -4.37 -25.67
N ARG A 35 6.66 -5.00 -25.04
CA ARG A 35 6.48 -6.32 -24.43
C ARG A 35 5.32 -6.30 -23.42
N PRO A 36 4.50 -7.35 -23.35
CA PRO A 36 3.44 -7.47 -22.35
C PRO A 36 4.00 -7.27 -20.93
N ILE A 37 3.25 -6.58 -20.08
CA ILE A 37 3.63 -6.40 -18.67
C ILE A 37 3.40 -7.72 -17.94
N THR A 38 4.46 -8.31 -17.39
CA THR A 38 4.39 -9.52 -16.58
C THR A 38 3.49 -9.32 -15.34
N ARG A 39 2.91 -10.39 -14.81
CA ARG A 39 2.10 -10.35 -13.58
C ARG A 39 2.92 -9.87 -12.38
N THR A 40 4.19 -10.23 -12.32
CA THR A 40 5.13 -9.80 -11.28
C THR A 40 5.40 -8.29 -11.36
N GLN A 41 5.58 -7.74 -12.56
CA GLN A 41 5.71 -6.30 -12.76
C GLN A 41 4.40 -5.57 -12.42
N GLN A 42 3.24 -6.13 -12.77
CA GLN A 42 1.94 -5.55 -12.36
C GLN A 42 1.83 -5.49 -10.82
N LEU A 43 2.30 -6.52 -10.12
CA LEU A 43 2.33 -6.55 -8.66
C LEU A 43 3.23 -5.46 -8.06
N THR A 44 4.40 -5.27 -8.66
CA THR A 44 5.32 -4.19 -8.34
C THR A 44 4.67 -2.83 -8.52
N ASP A 45 4.06 -2.58 -9.70
CA ASP A 45 3.40 -1.32 -10.02
C ASP A 45 2.23 -1.05 -9.06
N ILE A 46 1.45 -2.07 -8.71
CA ILE A 46 0.36 -1.97 -7.72
C ILE A 46 0.90 -1.48 -6.38
N LEU A 47 1.96 -2.12 -5.88
CA LEU A 47 2.51 -1.81 -4.57
C LEU A 47 3.12 -0.41 -4.51
N CYS A 48 3.82 0.01 -5.57
CA CYS A 48 4.43 1.33 -5.66
C CYS A 48 3.38 2.45 -5.85
N ASN A 49 2.24 2.17 -6.49
CA ASN A 49 1.17 3.15 -6.66
C ASN A 49 0.27 3.30 -5.41
N LEU A 50 0.23 2.28 -4.56
CA LEU A 50 -0.65 2.27 -3.39
C LEU A 50 -0.41 3.47 -2.45
N PRO A 51 0.83 3.81 -2.04
CA PRO A 51 1.08 5.00 -1.24
C PRO A 51 0.60 6.29 -1.93
N CYS A 52 0.92 6.46 -3.22
CA CYS A 52 0.50 7.64 -3.99
C CYS A 52 -1.03 7.85 -3.95
N GLN A 53 -1.81 6.79 -4.15
CA GLN A 53 -3.27 6.87 -4.09
C GLN A 53 -3.79 7.18 -2.68
N MET A 54 -3.12 6.69 -1.64
CA MET A 54 -3.48 7.01 -0.26
C MET A 54 -3.28 8.50 0.04
N PHE A 55 -2.22 9.12 -0.48
CA PHE A 55 -1.96 10.56 -0.33
C PHE A 55 -2.83 11.45 -1.24
N GLN A 56 -3.32 10.93 -2.37
CA GLN A 56 -4.33 11.63 -3.20
C GLN A 56 -5.66 11.80 -2.45
N LYS A 57 -5.93 10.95 -1.47
CA LYS A 57 -7.15 11.02 -0.67
C LYS A 57 -6.86 11.91 0.55
N ALA A 58 -7.44 13.10 0.50
CA ALA A 58 -7.04 14.24 1.31
C ALA A 58 -7.14 13.98 2.82
N LEU A 59 -6.13 14.46 3.53
CA LEU A 59 -6.00 14.44 4.97
C LEU A 59 -6.46 15.78 5.55
N VAL A 60 -7.72 16.14 5.36
CA VAL A 60 -8.21 17.47 5.78
C VAL A 60 -8.63 17.45 7.25
N CYS A 61 -8.13 18.40 8.02
CA CYS A 61 -8.69 18.80 9.30
C CYS A 61 -10.05 19.44 9.06
N THR A 62 -11.12 18.81 9.53
CA THR A 62 -12.48 19.30 9.31
C THR A 62 -12.73 20.64 10.01
N ALA A 63 -12.09 20.89 11.16
CA ALA A 63 -12.24 22.13 11.93
C ALA A 63 -11.59 23.34 11.23
N THR A 64 -10.37 23.18 10.70
CA THR A 64 -9.60 24.29 10.12
C THR A 64 -9.62 24.29 8.58
N LYS A 65 -10.17 23.25 7.94
CA LYS A 65 -10.09 22.98 6.49
C LYS A 65 -8.65 22.91 5.95
N THR A 66 -7.65 22.75 6.82
CA THR A 66 -6.23 22.60 6.43
C THR A 66 -5.82 21.13 6.35
N SER A 67 -4.76 20.81 5.63
CA SER A 67 -4.23 19.45 5.56
C SER A 67 -3.44 19.11 6.83
N TRP A 68 -3.61 17.89 7.36
CA TRP A 68 -2.76 17.30 8.40
C TRP A 68 -1.38 16.85 7.87
N SER A 69 -1.23 16.79 6.54
CA SER A 69 -0.01 16.39 5.86
C SER A 69 0.58 17.55 5.08
N VAL A 70 1.88 17.75 5.18
CA VAL A 70 2.64 18.62 4.25
C VAL A 70 3.00 17.90 2.95
N ILE A 71 2.85 16.56 2.92
CA ILE A 71 3.11 15.76 1.72
C ILE A 71 1.95 15.92 0.76
N THR A 72 2.23 16.55 -0.38
CA THR A 72 1.28 16.67 -1.48
C THR A 72 1.22 15.37 -2.30
N PRO A 73 0.13 15.14 -3.05
CA PRO A 73 0.05 14.00 -3.96
C PRO A 73 1.20 13.95 -4.99
N SER A 74 1.69 15.10 -5.44
CA SER A 74 2.83 15.19 -6.35
C SER A 74 4.14 14.73 -5.67
N MET A 75 4.36 15.10 -4.41
CA MET A 75 5.51 14.63 -3.64
C MET A 75 5.46 13.13 -3.40
N ALA A 76 4.28 12.60 -3.05
CA ALA A 76 4.08 11.15 -2.88
C ALA A 76 4.31 10.38 -4.19
N ALA A 77 3.87 10.91 -5.33
CA ALA A 77 4.09 10.30 -6.64
C ALA A 77 5.59 10.19 -7.01
N LYS A 78 6.42 11.14 -6.53
CA LYS A 78 7.88 11.12 -6.72
C LYS A 78 8.62 10.26 -5.70
N ARG A 79 7.93 9.74 -4.68
CA ARG A 79 8.50 8.96 -3.57
C ARG A 79 7.72 7.64 -3.40
N PRO A 80 7.88 6.66 -4.30
CA PRO A 80 7.17 5.38 -4.21
C PRO A 80 7.49 4.61 -2.92
N ARG A 81 8.61 4.91 -2.26
CA ARG A 81 9.10 4.30 -1.02
C ARG A 81 8.75 5.09 0.24
N ILE A 82 7.74 5.97 0.17
CA ILE A 82 7.39 6.88 1.27
C ILE A 82 7.15 6.19 2.61
N PHE A 83 6.58 4.98 2.63
CA PHE A 83 6.37 4.20 3.86
C PHE A 83 7.63 3.47 4.34
N GLU A 84 8.70 3.41 3.56
CA GLU A 84 9.98 2.76 3.91
C GLU A 84 10.91 3.68 4.72
N GLU A 85 10.54 4.95 4.91
CA GLU A 85 11.38 5.96 5.54
C GLU A 85 10.65 6.59 6.73
N LEU A 86 11.27 6.62 7.92
CA LEU A 86 10.70 7.34 9.08
C LEU A 86 10.82 8.86 8.93
N ALA A 87 11.86 9.35 8.25
CA ALA A 87 12.04 10.77 8.00
C ALA A 87 10.87 11.39 7.21
N THR A 88 10.27 10.63 6.28
CA THR A 88 9.09 11.10 5.53
C THR A 88 7.87 11.23 6.43
N LEU A 89 7.70 10.34 7.42
CA LEU A 89 6.65 10.45 8.42
C LEU A 89 6.83 11.71 9.27
N GLU A 90 8.05 11.93 9.76
CA GLU A 90 8.36 13.05 10.64
C GLU A 90 8.15 14.40 9.97
N VAL A 91 8.69 14.55 8.75
CA VAL A 91 8.52 15.75 7.93
C VAL A 91 7.07 15.89 7.49
N GLY A 92 6.47 14.79 7.04
CA GLY A 92 5.14 14.78 6.45
C GLY A 92 4.01 15.10 7.42
N PHE A 93 4.16 14.67 8.67
CA PHE A 93 3.11 14.68 9.67
C PHE A 93 3.64 15.19 11.02
N PRO A 94 3.96 16.49 11.12
CA PRO A 94 4.52 17.06 12.36
C PRO A 94 3.57 16.92 13.56
N ASN A 95 2.26 16.87 13.32
CA ASN A 95 1.24 16.58 14.34
C ASN A 95 0.56 15.25 14.01
N ARG A 96 0.69 14.26 14.89
CA ARG A 96 0.20 12.89 14.67
C ARG A 96 0.03 12.11 15.98
N TYR A 97 -0.74 11.04 15.92
CA TYR A 97 -0.79 10.01 16.96
C TYR A 97 -0.07 8.76 16.47
N VAL A 98 0.79 8.19 17.30
CA VAL A 98 1.65 7.07 16.94
C VAL A 98 1.32 5.87 17.84
N PHE A 99 0.99 4.75 17.22
CA PHE A 99 0.85 3.45 17.86
C PHE A 99 2.15 2.67 17.64
N GLU A 100 2.92 2.48 18.71
CA GLU A 100 4.23 1.82 18.70
C GLU A 100 4.09 0.36 19.13
N ASN A 101 4.74 -0.57 18.43
CA ASN A 101 4.74 -1.99 18.77
C ASN A 101 3.35 -2.68 18.84
N TYR A 102 2.37 -2.19 18.07
CA TYR A 102 1.04 -2.81 17.97
C TYR A 102 0.94 -3.79 16.79
N TRP A 103 1.41 -5.03 16.97
CA TRP A 103 1.41 -6.06 15.91
C TRP A 103 0.04 -6.33 15.32
N THR A 104 -0.97 -6.52 16.16
CA THR A 104 -2.34 -6.76 15.69
C THR A 104 -2.87 -5.60 14.84
N LEU A 105 -2.53 -4.37 15.20
CA LEU A 105 -2.98 -3.18 14.46
C LEU A 105 -2.26 -3.04 13.11
N TRP A 106 -0.95 -3.32 13.12
CA TRP A 106 -0.12 -3.37 11.91
C TRP A 106 -0.63 -4.42 10.94
N GLU A 107 -0.80 -5.67 11.39
CA GLU A 107 -1.31 -6.76 10.56
C GLU A 107 -2.71 -6.47 10.04
N ASN A 108 -3.61 -5.94 10.88
CA ASN A 108 -4.94 -5.56 10.42
C ASN A 108 -4.89 -4.49 9.33
N THR A 109 -4.00 -3.51 9.47
CA THR A 109 -3.79 -2.47 8.47
C THR A 109 -3.28 -3.05 7.14
N VAL A 110 -2.23 -3.88 7.19
CA VAL A 110 -1.67 -4.57 6.02
C VAL A 110 -2.72 -5.48 5.36
N ASN A 111 -3.46 -6.25 6.16
CA ASN A 111 -4.51 -7.16 5.68
C ASN A 111 -5.70 -6.42 5.07
N SER A 112 -5.97 -5.17 5.46
CA SER A 112 -7.02 -4.34 4.87
C SER A 112 -6.57 -3.71 3.55
N LEU A 113 -5.31 -3.26 3.46
CA LEU A 113 -4.71 -2.70 2.25
C LEU A 113 -4.50 -3.76 1.17
N LEU A 114 -4.05 -4.95 1.57
CA LEU A 114 -3.69 -6.07 0.70
C LEU A 114 -4.55 -7.30 1.04
N PRO A 115 -5.87 -7.25 0.77
CA PRO A 115 -6.80 -8.33 1.12
C PRO A 115 -6.62 -9.56 0.22
N THR A 116 -7.04 -10.72 0.72
CA THR A 116 -7.35 -11.86 -0.14
C THR A 116 -8.71 -11.66 -0.83
N ILE A 117 -8.96 -12.33 -1.95
CA ILE A 117 -10.29 -12.33 -2.60
C ILE A 117 -11.40 -12.70 -1.60
N ALA A 118 -11.21 -13.79 -0.85
CA ALA A 118 -12.21 -14.27 0.12
C ALA A 118 -12.54 -13.21 1.17
N LYS A 119 -11.52 -12.56 1.74
CA LYS A 119 -11.73 -11.47 2.71
C LYS A 119 -12.45 -10.28 2.08
N SER A 120 -12.06 -9.88 0.87
CA SER A 120 -12.70 -8.76 0.19
C SER A 120 -14.17 -9.00 -0.14
N LEU A 121 -14.58 -10.24 -0.41
CA LEU A 121 -15.98 -10.57 -0.65
C LEU A 121 -16.82 -10.45 0.64
N GLY A 122 -16.28 -10.88 1.78
CA GLY A 122 -16.92 -10.70 3.09
C GLY A 122 -16.98 -9.24 3.54
N ASP A 123 -15.96 -8.44 3.25
CA ASP A 123 -15.89 -7.04 3.68
C ASP A 123 -16.86 -6.11 2.92
N LYS A 124 -17.31 -6.48 1.72
CA LYS A 124 -18.29 -5.68 0.94
C LYS A 124 -19.59 -5.44 1.71
N GLN A 125 -19.92 -6.30 2.66
CA GLN A 125 -21.11 -6.14 3.52
C GLN A 125 -20.91 -5.10 4.64
N LYS A 126 -19.68 -4.66 4.94
CA LYS A 126 -19.35 -3.84 6.13
C LYS A 126 -18.99 -2.38 5.84
N GLY A 127 -19.24 -1.86 4.64
CA GLY A 127 -19.06 -0.44 4.32
C GLY A 127 -17.58 0.01 4.33
N GLN A 128 -16.87 -0.24 3.23
CA GLN A 128 -15.48 0.21 3.06
C GLN A 128 -15.42 1.66 2.54
N GLN A 129 -15.60 2.63 3.43
CA GLN A 129 -15.52 4.05 3.05
C GLN A 129 -14.08 4.46 2.72
N GLY A 130 -13.79 4.63 1.42
CA GLY A 130 -12.50 5.13 0.92
C GLY A 130 -11.53 4.04 0.49
N LEU A 131 -11.43 2.91 1.21
CA LEU A 131 -10.54 1.80 0.78
C LEU A 131 -10.98 1.20 -0.57
N SER A 132 -12.28 1.15 -0.85
CA SER A 132 -12.84 0.71 -2.13
C SER A 132 -12.47 1.66 -3.29
N CYS A 133 -12.10 2.90 -3.00
CA CYS A 133 -11.69 3.89 -3.99
C CYS A 133 -10.19 3.81 -4.35
N LEU A 134 -9.43 2.92 -3.71
CA LEU A 134 -8.02 2.70 -4.05
C LEU A 134 -7.93 1.76 -5.26
N ALA A 135 -7.73 2.33 -6.45
CA ALA A 135 -7.55 1.57 -7.68
C ALA A 135 -6.41 0.53 -7.60
N ALA A 136 -5.33 0.80 -6.86
CA ALA A 136 -4.26 -0.17 -6.64
C ALA A 136 -4.75 -1.41 -5.87
N ARG A 137 -5.63 -1.22 -4.87
CA ARG A 137 -6.26 -2.32 -4.14
C ARG A 137 -7.21 -3.14 -5.02
N SER A 138 -7.99 -2.48 -5.86
CA SER A 138 -8.84 -3.16 -6.85
C SER A 138 -8.02 -3.95 -7.87
N ALA A 139 -6.96 -3.33 -8.41
CA ALA A 139 -6.04 -3.99 -9.34
C ALA A 139 -5.34 -5.20 -8.70
N PHE A 140 -5.01 -5.13 -7.40
CA PHE A 140 -4.49 -6.28 -6.65
C PHE A 140 -5.47 -7.45 -6.58
N LEU A 141 -6.75 -7.17 -6.33
CA LEU A 141 -7.79 -8.19 -6.32
C LEU A 141 -8.05 -8.77 -7.72
N ASP A 142 -8.01 -7.95 -8.76
CA ASP A 142 -8.19 -8.40 -10.13
C ASP A 142 -7.00 -9.22 -10.64
N LEU A 143 -5.77 -8.87 -10.23
CA LEU A 143 -4.59 -9.67 -10.48
C LEU A 143 -4.71 -11.05 -9.82
N GLN A 144 -5.17 -11.11 -8.56
CA GLN A 144 -5.43 -12.40 -7.89
C GLN A 144 -6.39 -13.30 -8.68
N LYS A 145 -7.45 -12.74 -9.30
CA LYS A 145 -8.41 -13.53 -10.11
C LYS A 145 -7.76 -14.16 -11.35
N LYS A 146 -6.75 -13.51 -11.91
CA LYS A 146 -6.00 -13.96 -13.10
C LYS A 146 -4.91 -14.99 -12.79
N ILE A 147 -4.58 -15.16 -11.51
CA ILE A 147 -3.57 -16.12 -11.02
C ILE A 147 -4.27 -17.46 -10.70
N PRO A 148 -3.65 -18.61 -11.01
CA PRO A 148 -4.20 -19.92 -10.64
C PRO A 148 -4.37 -20.05 -9.12
N ASP A 149 -5.42 -20.73 -8.67
CA ASP A 149 -5.81 -20.80 -7.25
C ASP A 149 -4.68 -21.23 -6.30
N ALA A 150 -3.86 -22.19 -6.75
CA ALA A 150 -2.72 -22.70 -5.99
C ALA A 150 -1.70 -21.60 -5.60
N TYR A 151 -1.57 -20.54 -6.41
CA TYR A 151 -0.59 -19.47 -6.21
C TYR A 151 -1.19 -18.21 -5.57
N ARG A 152 -2.52 -18.07 -5.50
CA ARG A 152 -3.16 -16.83 -4.99
C ARG A 152 -2.75 -16.51 -3.55
N LYS A 153 -2.75 -17.52 -2.67
CA LYS A 153 -2.34 -17.36 -1.27
C LYS A 153 -0.87 -16.98 -1.17
N GLU A 154 -0.04 -17.59 -2.01
CA GLU A 154 1.41 -17.35 -2.03
C GLU A 154 1.73 -15.92 -2.47
N VAL A 155 1.07 -15.41 -3.51
CA VAL A 155 1.23 -14.02 -3.95
C VAL A 155 0.86 -13.03 -2.85
N VAL A 156 -0.28 -13.24 -2.17
CA VAL A 156 -0.67 -12.39 -1.04
C VAL A 156 0.38 -12.46 0.08
N ARG A 157 0.90 -13.66 0.38
CA ARG A 157 1.95 -13.86 1.38
C ARG A 157 3.23 -13.09 1.00
N LEU A 158 3.66 -13.17 -0.25
CA LEU A 158 4.87 -12.48 -0.74
C LEU A 158 4.76 -10.96 -0.66
N VAL A 159 3.64 -10.38 -1.10
CA VAL A 159 3.45 -8.92 -1.01
C VAL A 159 3.38 -8.47 0.44
N ARG A 160 2.64 -9.17 1.30
CA ARG A 160 2.58 -8.83 2.73
C ARG A 160 3.93 -8.98 3.41
N LYS A 161 4.70 -10.02 3.05
CA LYS A 161 6.09 -10.19 3.52
C LYS A 161 6.96 -9.02 3.07
N TYR A 162 6.86 -8.57 1.83
CA TYR A 162 7.56 -7.39 1.34
C TYR A 162 7.19 -6.16 2.17
N VAL A 163 5.89 -5.88 2.34
CA VAL A 163 5.43 -4.74 3.15
C VAL A 163 5.97 -4.82 4.58
N ASN A 164 5.88 -5.99 5.21
CA ASN A 164 6.39 -6.21 6.55
C ASN A 164 7.91 -6.05 6.63
N ASN A 165 8.65 -6.31 5.57
CA ASN A 165 10.11 -6.16 5.56
C ASN A 165 10.54 -4.71 5.33
N HIS A 166 9.86 -4.00 4.42
CA HIS A 166 10.33 -2.72 3.89
C HIS A 166 9.60 -1.52 4.48
N TRP A 167 8.30 -1.62 4.77
CA TRP A 167 7.54 -0.48 5.28
C TRP A 167 7.76 -0.33 6.78
N LEU A 168 7.99 0.89 7.23
CA LEU A 168 8.28 1.24 8.61
C LEU A 168 7.08 1.86 9.32
N TRP A 169 6.12 2.40 8.56
CA TRP A 169 4.93 3.03 9.12
C TRP A 169 3.77 3.01 8.14
N LEU A 170 2.55 3.04 8.67
CA LEU A 170 1.30 3.06 7.90
C LEU A 170 0.25 3.93 8.60
N PRO A 171 -0.73 4.48 7.88
CA PRO A 171 -1.89 5.04 8.54
C PRO A 171 -2.75 3.95 9.16
N ASN A 172 -3.31 4.23 10.33
CA ASN A 172 -4.24 3.36 11.05
C ASN A 172 -5.71 3.57 10.61
N GLY A 173 -5.93 4.13 9.41
CA GLY A 173 -7.24 4.18 8.76
C GLY A 173 -7.76 2.81 8.35
N PRO A 174 -6.95 1.97 7.65
CA PRO A 174 -7.42 0.75 7.02
C PRO A 174 -7.95 -0.31 7.98
N ALA A 175 -7.45 -0.35 9.21
CA ALA A 175 -8.01 -1.20 10.27
C ALA A 175 -9.45 -0.81 10.65
N LYS A 176 -9.89 0.41 10.31
CA LYS A 176 -11.23 0.96 10.56
C LYS A 176 -12.03 1.20 9.29
N ASN A 177 -11.69 0.49 8.21
CA ASN A 177 -12.34 0.62 6.89
C ASN A 177 -12.25 2.03 6.27
N ARG A 178 -11.23 2.81 6.63
CA ARG A 178 -10.93 4.15 6.09
C ARG A 178 -9.52 4.16 5.48
N ILE A 179 -9.16 5.15 4.67
CA ILE A 179 -7.75 5.29 4.25
C ILE A 179 -6.92 5.90 5.39
N TRP A 180 -7.47 6.94 6.01
CA TRP A 180 -6.86 7.66 7.12
C TRP A 180 -7.83 7.72 8.31
N SER A 181 -7.30 7.48 9.50
CA SER A 181 -7.96 7.83 10.76
C SER A 181 -7.35 9.14 11.23
N THR A 182 -8.17 10.14 11.55
CA THR A 182 -7.73 11.48 11.96
C THR A 182 -8.48 11.99 13.18
N GLY A 183 -7.98 13.08 13.77
CA GLY A 183 -8.56 13.74 14.93
C GLY A 183 -7.88 13.32 16.24
N GLU A 184 -8.48 13.68 17.36
CA GLU A 184 -7.94 13.32 18.68
C GLU A 184 -8.05 11.81 18.92
N CYS A 185 -6.97 11.22 19.44
CA CYS A 185 -6.96 9.82 19.87
C CYS A 185 -7.11 9.74 21.39
N LYS A 186 -8.17 9.07 21.85
CA LYS A 186 -8.43 8.82 23.29
C LYS A 186 -7.77 7.54 23.80
N SER A 187 -6.98 6.85 22.97
CA SER A 187 -6.37 5.59 23.35
C SER A 187 -5.08 5.85 24.13
N ASN A 188 -4.96 5.27 25.32
CA ASN A 188 -3.74 5.33 26.14
C ASN A 188 -2.52 4.68 25.44
N SER A 189 -2.80 3.82 24.46
CA SER A 189 -1.83 3.14 23.60
C SER A 189 -1.16 4.04 22.56
N ALA A 190 -1.72 5.22 22.30
CA ALA A 190 -1.23 6.12 21.27
C ALA A 190 -0.41 7.26 21.87
N ARG A 191 0.82 7.43 21.41
CA ARG A 191 1.68 8.56 21.76
C ARG A 191 1.37 9.76 20.86
N ARG A 192 1.11 10.93 21.46
CA ARG A 192 0.95 12.19 20.70
C ARG A 192 2.32 12.73 20.31
N VAL A 193 2.46 13.15 19.06
CA VAL A 193 3.61 13.89 18.54
C VAL A 193 3.13 15.22 17.97
N GLY A 194 3.83 16.30 18.29
CA GLY A 194 3.47 17.66 17.90
C GLY A 194 2.70 18.41 18.99
N LEU A 195 2.40 19.68 18.69
CA LEU A 195 1.79 20.63 19.64
C LEU A 195 0.29 20.83 19.40
N LEU A 196 -0.20 20.52 18.19
CA LEU A 196 -1.61 20.71 17.85
C LEU A 196 -2.45 19.54 18.38
N ASN A 197 -3.69 19.86 18.77
CA ASN A 197 -4.68 18.85 19.09
C ASN A 197 -5.19 18.21 17.80
N GLY A 198 -5.21 16.87 17.78
CA GLY A 198 -5.59 16.10 16.60
C GLY A 198 -4.43 15.82 15.65
N GLY A 199 -4.69 14.92 14.70
CA GLY A 199 -3.74 14.53 13.68
C GLY A 199 -4.12 13.19 13.06
N PRO A 200 -3.37 12.71 12.06
CA PRO A 200 -3.54 11.37 11.57
C PRO A 200 -3.02 10.36 12.59
N TRP A 201 -3.65 9.20 12.59
CA TRP A 201 -3.26 8.07 13.42
C TRP A 201 -2.35 7.17 12.59
N ILE A 202 -1.18 6.89 13.13
CA ILE A 202 -0.08 6.20 12.46
C ILE A 202 0.26 4.97 13.29
N VAL A 203 0.41 3.82 12.64
CA VAL A 203 0.96 2.61 13.23
C VAL A 203 2.39 2.45 12.73
N LEU A 204 3.35 2.33 13.65
CA LEU A 204 4.71 1.96 13.29
C LEU A 204 4.80 0.45 13.14
N LYS A 205 5.68 0.00 12.24
CA LYS A 205 6.06 -1.40 12.16
C LYS A 205 6.63 -1.81 13.52
N PRO A 206 6.07 -2.82 14.18
CA PRO A 206 6.62 -3.31 15.43
C PRO A 206 8.04 -3.81 15.24
N GLN A 207 8.91 -3.50 16.19
CA GLN A 207 10.22 -4.14 16.25
C GLN A 207 10.00 -5.58 16.71
N ASN A 208 10.63 -6.54 16.04
CA ASN A 208 10.67 -7.91 16.53
C ASN A 208 11.61 -7.93 17.73
N ASP A 209 11.14 -7.48 18.89
CA ASP A 209 11.83 -7.61 20.17
C ASP A 209 11.83 -9.09 20.55
N GLY A 210 12.70 -9.90 19.90
CA GLY A 210 12.77 -11.33 20.18
C GLY A 210 13.57 -12.22 19.23
N PHE A 211 14.04 -11.74 18.08
CA PHE A 211 15.06 -12.47 17.32
C PHE A 211 16.09 -11.49 16.81
N ALA A 212 17.23 -11.43 17.53
CA ALA A 212 18.49 -11.08 16.91
C ALA A 212 18.65 -11.98 15.67
N LEU A 213 18.75 -11.36 14.50
CA LEU A 213 19.23 -12.07 13.31
C LEU A 213 20.68 -12.50 13.61
N PRO A 214 21.08 -13.73 13.21
CA PRO A 214 22.43 -14.24 13.41
C PRO A 214 23.49 -13.38 12.72
#